data_AF-A0A8W8N7W0-F1
#
_entry.id   AF-A0A8W8N7W0-F1
#
_cell.length_a   1.000
_cell.length_b   1.000
_cell.length_c   1.000
_cell.angle_alpha   90.00
_cell.angle_beta   90.00
_cell.angle_gamma   90.00
#
_symmetry.space_group_name_H-M   'P 1'
#
loop_
_entity.id
_entity.type
_entity.pdbx_description
1 polymer ?
#
loop_
_entity_poly.entity_id
_entity_poly.type
_entity_poly.pdbx_seq_one_letter_code
_entity_poly.pdbx_strand_id
1 'polypeptide(L)'
;MRFIIIASRLFNNTNSFAFKVKQIHKIMHSGYEKDLVTALRDVVNGTNWYCAGPVSKLKKYTCNRFYADDGEDIVLIYSKRNDKFYALGAVCSHEGGPLEQGDIEDFDGREKIVCPWHSYDFDLETGDSSYGLKQDVYEVCIREDQVYIYTASEMSTKPFKKPIIPKDTEKNTDDKAVEEKNEDTGSLTYWASKILNTACPQQKVELTHKVGEMWRSGDLTVGVHHHPPDQPARDKDLTVVKPGKERKRGKGISLASRISNLHSMANIEQWAIDLSWDIIARFSSATPEGSDEALPQGFYDDFVQVACEEAKHYKLLSDRLQDLGSHFGALPVHGALWDSATKTSDSLLARLAVVHMVFEARGLDVQPKTLEKFAKNNDPESAAILEIIFREEITHVAAGLRWFTWVCNHSNPPMDCIPTFHKLVQQYYGSYLKPPFNTESRSMAGMTEEWYLPLVKPTS
;
A
#
# COMPACT_ATOMS: atom_id res chain seq x y z
N MET A 1 -42.51 17.05 -28.81
CA MET A 1 -41.85 18.22 -29.43
C MET A 1 -41.84 19.51 -28.60
N ARG A 2 -42.80 19.79 -27.70
CA ARG A 2 -42.74 21.00 -26.83
C ARG A 2 -41.77 20.91 -25.63
N PHE A 3 -41.26 19.73 -25.29
CA PHE A 3 -40.32 19.53 -24.17
C PHE A 3 -38.84 19.80 -24.50
N ILE A 4 -38.43 19.62 -25.76
CA ILE A 4 -37.03 19.81 -26.19
C ILE A 4 -36.63 21.30 -26.15
N ILE A 5 -37.58 22.21 -26.37
CA ILE A 5 -37.32 23.66 -26.38
C ILE A 5 -37.23 24.24 -24.95
N ILE A 6 -37.89 23.62 -23.96
CA ILE A 6 -37.84 24.07 -22.56
C ILE A 6 -36.56 23.55 -21.87
N ALA A 7 -36.15 22.31 -22.15
CA ALA A 7 -34.91 21.75 -21.62
C ALA A 7 -33.69 22.55 -22.13
N SER A 8 -33.62 22.87 -23.42
CA SER A 8 -32.52 23.66 -23.99
C SER A 8 -32.40 25.08 -23.40
N ARG A 9 -33.51 25.67 -22.92
CA ARG A 9 -33.50 27.00 -22.27
C ARG A 9 -33.08 26.98 -20.79
N LEU A 10 -33.16 25.84 -20.10
CA LEU A 10 -32.78 25.73 -18.69
C LEU A 10 -31.27 25.49 -18.48
N PHE A 11 -30.57 24.97 -19.50
CA PHE A 11 -29.15 24.61 -19.38
C PHE A 11 -28.17 25.64 -19.97
N ASN A 12 -28.66 26.74 -20.54
CA ASN A 12 -27.83 27.78 -21.16
C ASN A 12 -27.60 29.03 -20.29
N ASN A 13 -27.84 28.99 -18.98
CA ASN A 13 -27.55 30.16 -18.14
C ASN A 13 -26.84 29.80 -16.83
N THR A 14 -25.73 30.52 -16.59
CA THR A 14 -24.77 30.39 -15.50
C THR A 14 -25.38 30.79 -14.15
N ASN A 15 -26.00 29.86 -13.42
CA ASN A 15 -26.34 30.11 -12.01
C ASN A 15 -26.27 28.86 -11.12
N SER A 16 -25.88 29.13 -9.86
CA SER A 16 -25.49 28.22 -8.78
C SER A 16 -26.41 27.02 -8.50
N PHE A 17 -25.78 25.90 -8.12
CA PHE A 17 -26.33 24.60 -7.73
C PHE A 17 -27.54 24.68 -6.78
N ALA A 18 -27.56 25.68 -5.88
CA ALA A 18 -28.64 25.88 -4.91
C ALA A 18 -30.00 26.26 -5.54
N PHE A 19 -30.01 26.89 -6.72
CA PHE A 19 -31.25 27.25 -7.43
C PHE A 19 -31.87 26.04 -8.17
N LYS A 20 -31.02 25.09 -8.61
CA LYS A 20 -31.44 23.86 -9.31
C LYS A 20 -32.16 22.89 -8.37
N VAL A 21 -31.71 22.78 -7.11
CA VAL A 21 -32.33 21.89 -6.11
C VAL A 21 -33.73 22.37 -5.69
N LYS A 22 -33.97 23.69 -5.59
CA LYS A 22 -35.29 24.26 -5.22
C LYS A 22 -36.37 24.05 -6.29
N GLN A 23 -36.02 23.95 -7.57
CA GLN A 23 -36.99 23.61 -8.63
C GLN A 23 -37.33 22.11 -8.65
N ILE A 24 -36.35 21.24 -8.38
CA ILE A 24 -36.54 19.78 -8.30
C ILE A 24 -37.50 19.43 -7.16
N HIS A 25 -37.38 20.10 -6.00
CA HIS A 25 -38.26 19.87 -4.86
C HIS A 25 -39.74 20.24 -5.09
N LYS A 26 -40.02 21.10 -6.09
CA LYS A 26 -41.39 21.48 -6.49
C LYS A 26 -42.02 20.48 -7.46
N ILE A 27 -41.21 19.64 -8.10
CA ILE A 27 -41.62 18.63 -9.09
C ILE A 27 -41.89 17.27 -8.40
N MET A 28 -41.32 17.02 -7.23
CA MET A 28 -41.43 15.75 -6.51
C MET A 28 -42.79 15.41 -5.88
N HIS A 29 -43.81 16.26 -6.03
CA HIS A 29 -45.14 16.04 -5.44
C HIS A 29 -46.21 15.46 -6.38
N SER A 30 -45.86 15.06 -7.60
CA SER A 30 -46.77 14.31 -8.47
C SER A 30 -46.10 13.01 -8.91
N GLY A 31 -46.58 11.88 -8.38
CA GLY A 31 -45.99 10.57 -8.63
C GLY A 31 -45.85 10.26 -10.13
N TYR A 32 -44.63 9.95 -10.55
CA TYR A 32 -44.26 9.46 -11.89
C TYR A 32 -42.97 8.63 -11.72
N GLU A 33 -43.07 7.30 -11.71
CA GLU A 33 -42.99 6.34 -12.83
C GLU A 33 -41.56 6.03 -13.30
N LYS A 34 -41.26 4.72 -13.36
CA LYS A 34 -39.95 4.06 -13.60
C LYS A 34 -39.10 4.69 -14.71
N ASP A 35 -39.72 5.35 -15.67
CA ASP A 35 -39.04 5.96 -16.82
C ASP A 35 -38.12 7.12 -16.42
N LEU A 36 -38.41 7.83 -15.32
CA LEU A 36 -37.51 8.86 -14.79
C LEU A 36 -36.24 8.24 -14.17
N VAL A 37 -36.39 7.09 -13.51
CA VAL A 37 -35.26 6.35 -12.90
C VAL A 37 -34.41 5.69 -13.98
N THR A 38 -35.03 5.18 -15.04
CA THR A 38 -34.31 4.66 -16.22
C THR A 38 -33.59 5.79 -16.96
N ALA A 39 -34.25 6.92 -17.21
CA ALA A 39 -33.61 8.07 -17.85
C ALA A 39 -32.50 8.69 -16.98
N LEU A 40 -32.66 8.75 -15.65
CA LEU A 40 -31.59 9.15 -14.73
C LEU A 40 -30.45 8.13 -14.69
N ARG A 41 -30.75 6.82 -14.75
CA ARG A 41 -29.72 5.78 -14.91
C ARG A 41 -28.99 5.92 -16.23
N ASP A 42 -29.65 6.19 -17.35
CA ASP A 42 -28.96 6.35 -18.63
C ASP A 42 -28.11 7.63 -18.67
N VAL A 43 -28.54 8.69 -17.97
CA VAL A 43 -27.73 9.91 -17.79
C VAL A 43 -26.54 9.68 -16.85
N VAL A 44 -26.68 8.89 -15.79
CA VAL A 44 -25.59 8.54 -14.84
C VAL A 44 -24.67 7.46 -15.41
N ASN A 45 -25.20 6.51 -16.16
CA ASN A 45 -24.45 5.47 -16.87
C ASN A 45 -23.70 6.05 -18.06
N GLY A 46 -24.20 7.13 -18.67
CA GLY A 46 -23.54 7.83 -19.77
C GLY A 46 -22.29 8.61 -19.39
N THR A 47 -22.07 8.89 -18.10
CA THR A 47 -20.93 9.71 -17.63
C THR A 47 -19.68 8.91 -17.27
N ASN A 48 -19.75 7.57 -17.20
CA ASN A 48 -18.66 6.73 -16.70
C ASN A 48 -18.12 5.72 -17.75
N TRP A 49 -18.40 5.92 -19.04
CA TRP A 49 -17.79 5.12 -20.11
C TRP A 49 -16.63 5.89 -20.73
N TYR A 50 -15.41 5.46 -20.43
CA TYR A 50 -14.20 5.98 -21.07
C TYR A 50 -14.02 5.36 -22.47
N CYS A 51 -13.90 6.22 -23.49
CA CYS A 51 -13.62 5.78 -24.86
C CYS A 51 -12.13 5.45 -25.03
N ALA A 52 -11.79 4.16 -24.96
CA ALA A 52 -10.41 3.67 -25.12
C ALA A 52 -9.88 3.84 -26.55
N GLY A 53 -10.77 3.85 -27.55
CA GLY A 53 -10.46 4.14 -28.94
C GLY A 53 -10.95 3.09 -29.94
N PRO A 54 -10.52 3.18 -31.23
CA PRO A 54 -11.06 2.34 -32.29
C PRO A 54 -10.67 0.88 -32.13
N VAL A 55 -11.62 -0.04 -32.39
CA VAL A 55 -11.41 -1.49 -32.33
C VAL A 55 -10.21 -1.92 -33.17
N SER A 56 -10.11 -1.40 -34.40
CA SER A 56 -9.01 -1.71 -35.33
C SER A 56 -7.62 -1.32 -34.82
N LYS A 57 -7.52 -0.30 -33.96
CA LYS A 57 -6.25 0.12 -33.35
C LYS A 57 -5.90 -0.75 -32.14
N LEU A 58 -6.88 -1.01 -31.28
CA LEU A 58 -6.67 -1.74 -30.02
C LEU A 58 -6.42 -3.24 -30.26
N LYS A 59 -7.03 -3.85 -31.29
CA LYS A 59 -6.77 -5.25 -31.69
C LYS A 59 -5.33 -5.51 -32.17
N LYS A 60 -4.53 -4.46 -32.45
CA LYS A 60 -3.12 -4.61 -32.86
C LYS A 60 -2.22 -5.13 -31.75
N TYR A 61 -2.59 -4.87 -30.50
CA TYR A 61 -1.84 -5.27 -29.32
C TYR A 61 -2.70 -6.20 -28.48
N THR A 62 -2.07 -7.21 -27.87
CA THR A 62 -2.77 -8.10 -26.94
C THR A 62 -3.20 -7.33 -25.69
N CYS A 63 -2.31 -6.48 -25.15
CA CYS A 63 -2.56 -5.65 -23.98
C CYS A 63 -2.38 -4.16 -24.33
N ASN A 64 -3.30 -3.31 -23.90
CA ASN A 64 -3.24 -1.86 -24.04
C ASN A 64 -3.43 -1.22 -22.64
N ARG A 65 -2.40 -0.53 -22.13
CA ARG A 65 -2.47 0.12 -20.81
C ARG A 65 -3.08 1.51 -20.91
N PHE A 66 -3.92 1.83 -19.92
CA PHE A 66 -4.50 3.14 -19.69
C PHE A 66 -4.21 3.54 -18.24
N TYR A 67 -3.76 4.78 -18.06
CA TYR A 67 -3.46 5.36 -16.77
C TYR A 67 -4.70 6.03 -16.21
N ALA A 68 -4.98 5.84 -14.92
CA ALA A 68 -6.08 6.49 -14.22
C ALA A 68 -5.57 7.65 -13.35
N ASP A 69 -6.40 8.65 -13.10
CA ASP A 69 -6.04 9.84 -12.31
C ASP A 69 -5.97 9.56 -10.79
N ASP A 70 -6.69 8.54 -10.34
CA ASP A 70 -6.64 7.97 -8.98
C ASP A 70 -5.50 6.97 -8.77
N GLY A 71 -4.79 6.57 -9.84
CA GLY A 71 -3.70 5.60 -9.81
C GLY A 71 -4.13 4.14 -10.00
N GLU A 72 -5.42 3.85 -10.16
CA GLU A 72 -5.95 2.51 -10.49
C GLU A 72 -5.89 2.27 -12.00
N ASP A 73 -4.67 2.21 -12.55
CA ASP A 73 -4.43 1.99 -13.97
C ASP A 73 -5.14 0.71 -14.47
N ILE A 74 -5.59 0.72 -15.74
CA ILE A 74 -6.34 -0.37 -16.36
C ILE A 74 -5.57 -0.95 -17.55
N VAL A 75 -5.50 -2.27 -17.64
CA VAL A 75 -5.04 -2.98 -18.84
C VAL A 75 -6.25 -3.52 -19.60
N LEU A 76 -6.38 -3.06 -20.85
CA LEU A 76 -7.36 -3.58 -21.79
C LEU A 76 -6.72 -4.72 -22.60
N ILE A 77 -7.29 -5.90 -22.48
CA ILE A 77 -6.79 -7.14 -23.07
C ILE A 77 -7.69 -7.57 -24.22
N TYR A 78 -7.12 -7.81 -25.39
CA TYR A 78 -7.81 -8.37 -26.54
C TYR A 78 -7.51 -9.86 -26.67
N SER A 79 -8.54 -10.69 -26.47
CA SER A 79 -8.49 -12.11 -26.78
C SER A 79 -8.74 -12.33 -28.28
N LYS A 80 -7.72 -12.81 -28.97
CA LYS A 80 -7.84 -13.24 -30.38
C LYS A 80 -8.70 -14.49 -30.52
N ARG A 81 -8.73 -15.35 -29.50
CA ARG A 81 -9.45 -16.63 -29.52
C ARG A 81 -10.95 -16.42 -29.41
N ASN A 82 -11.37 -15.55 -28.49
CA ASN A 82 -12.77 -15.26 -28.22
C ASN A 82 -13.29 -14.05 -29.00
N ASP A 83 -12.42 -13.39 -29.76
CA ASP A 83 -12.67 -12.09 -30.43
C ASP A 83 -13.33 -11.05 -29.51
N LYS A 84 -12.87 -11.00 -28.25
CA LYS A 84 -13.48 -10.22 -27.16
C LYS A 84 -12.43 -9.38 -26.44
N PHE A 85 -12.85 -8.21 -25.96
CA PHE A 85 -12.05 -7.39 -25.06
C PHE A 85 -12.44 -7.64 -23.60
N TYR A 86 -11.42 -7.65 -22.75
CA TYR A 86 -11.51 -7.71 -21.30
C TYR A 86 -10.74 -6.53 -20.72
N ALA A 87 -11.10 -6.05 -19.53
CA ALA A 87 -10.37 -5.00 -18.85
C ALA A 87 -10.17 -5.40 -17.40
N LEU A 88 -8.92 -5.31 -16.95
CA LEU A 88 -8.52 -5.60 -15.57
C LEU A 88 -7.67 -4.44 -15.02
N GLY A 89 -7.47 -4.39 -13.71
CA GLY A 89 -6.43 -3.55 -13.13
C GLY A 89 -5.07 -3.87 -13.78
N ALA A 90 -4.29 -2.87 -14.14
CA ALA A 90 -3.01 -3.05 -14.84
C ALA A 90 -1.88 -3.50 -13.91
N VAL A 91 -2.11 -3.43 -12.60
CA VAL A 91 -1.16 -3.74 -11.54
C VAL A 91 -1.68 -4.99 -10.82
N CYS A 92 -0.89 -6.06 -10.80
CA CYS A 92 -1.25 -7.33 -10.20
C CYS A 92 -1.59 -7.16 -8.71
N SER A 93 -2.77 -7.63 -8.29
CA SER A 93 -3.24 -7.55 -6.91
C SER A 93 -2.45 -8.38 -5.90
N HIS A 94 -1.47 -9.15 -6.37
CA HIS A 94 -0.49 -9.80 -5.50
C HIS A 94 0.56 -8.79 -5.00
N GLU A 95 1.42 -8.31 -5.90
CA GLU A 95 2.69 -7.64 -5.57
C GLU A 95 3.07 -6.60 -6.65
N GLY A 96 2.09 -5.95 -7.28
CA GLY A 96 2.38 -4.79 -8.12
C GLY A 96 2.86 -5.08 -9.55
N GLY A 97 3.00 -6.35 -9.93
CA GLY A 97 3.51 -6.73 -11.25
C GLY A 97 2.69 -6.16 -12.42
N PRO A 98 3.33 -5.71 -13.53
CA PRO A 98 2.66 -5.09 -14.66
C PRO A 98 1.95 -6.15 -15.49
N LEU A 99 0.63 -6.28 -15.31
CA LEU A 99 -0.14 -7.33 -16.00
C LEU A 99 -0.15 -7.15 -17.52
N GLU A 100 0.10 -5.96 -18.06
CA GLU A 100 0.24 -5.77 -19.50
C GLU A 100 1.44 -6.50 -20.13
N GLN A 101 2.41 -6.92 -19.30
CA GLN A 101 3.57 -7.73 -19.70
C GLN A 101 3.35 -9.23 -19.44
N GLY A 102 2.21 -9.61 -18.86
CA GLY A 102 1.86 -10.99 -18.59
C GLY A 102 1.44 -11.76 -19.84
N ASP A 103 1.69 -13.06 -19.83
CA ASP A 103 1.23 -13.97 -20.89
C ASP A 103 -0.24 -14.33 -20.67
N ILE A 104 -0.97 -14.56 -21.76
CA ILE A 104 -2.35 -15.06 -21.70
C ILE A 104 -2.34 -16.54 -21.99
N GLU A 105 -2.79 -17.31 -21.02
CA GLU A 105 -2.86 -18.77 -21.07
C GLU A 105 -4.31 -19.24 -20.96
N ASP A 106 -4.59 -20.42 -21.51
CA ASP A 106 -5.87 -21.09 -21.34
C ASP A 106 -5.75 -22.19 -20.30
N PHE A 107 -6.59 -22.10 -19.26
CA PHE A 107 -6.74 -23.14 -18.25
C PHE A 107 -8.19 -23.60 -18.25
N ASP A 108 -8.43 -24.84 -18.66
CA ASP A 108 -9.75 -25.47 -18.70
C ASP A 108 -10.81 -24.65 -19.47
N GLY A 109 -10.41 -24.07 -20.61
CA GLY A 109 -11.30 -23.29 -21.47
C GLY A 109 -11.55 -21.85 -20.98
N ARG A 110 -10.85 -21.40 -19.93
CA ARG A 110 -10.87 -20.02 -19.47
C ARG A 110 -9.53 -19.34 -19.74
N GLU A 111 -9.58 -18.18 -20.37
CA GLU A 111 -8.37 -17.38 -20.57
C GLU A 111 -8.03 -16.66 -19.29
N LYS A 112 -6.75 -16.75 -18.93
CA LYS A 112 -6.20 -16.09 -17.77
C LYS A 112 -4.96 -15.34 -18.16
N ILE A 113 -4.74 -14.18 -17.56
CA ILE A 113 -3.45 -13.50 -17.65
C ILE A 113 -2.56 -13.95 -16.51
N VAL A 114 -1.32 -14.29 -16.83
CA VAL A 114 -0.32 -14.77 -15.89
C VAL A 114 0.62 -13.62 -15.56
N CYS A 115 0.68 -13.23 -14.29
CA CYS A 115 1.57 -12.17 -13.84
C CYS A 115 3.03 -12.49 -14.18
N PRO A 116 3.77 -11.59 -14.84
CA PRO A 116 5.13 -11.87 -15.33
C PRO A 116 6.16 -12.01 -14.20
N TRP A 117 5.87 -11.51 -13.01
CA TRP A 117 6.81 -11.54 -11.87
C TRP A 117 6.71 -12.82 -11.06
N HIS A 118 5.49 -13.31 -10.85
CA HIS A 118 5.20 -14.36 -9.86
C HIS A 118 4.39 -15.53 -10.42
N SER A 119 4.05 -15.48 -11.71
CA SER A 119 3.31 -16.53 -12.44
C SER A 119 1.91 -16.85 -11.89
N TYR A 120 1.30 -15.90 -11.18
CA TYR A 120 -0.08 -16.04 -10.70
C TYR A 120 -1.07 -15.71 -11.82
N ASP A 121 -2.04 -16.60 -12.01
CA ASP A 121 -3.06 -16.50 -13.03
C ASP A 121 -4.25 -15.66 -12.56
N PHE A 122 -4.85 -14.87 -13.45
CA PHE A 122 -6.10 -14.16 -13.20
C PHE A 122 -7.05 -14.37 -14.37
N ASP A 123 -8.23 -14.94 -14.10
CA ASP A 123 -9.30 -15.11 -15.07
C ASP A 123 -9.69 -13.77 -15.71
N LEU A 124 -9.68 -13.69 -17.04
CA LEU A 124 -9.94 -12.42 -17.73
C LEU A 124 -11.37 -11.90 -17.55
N GLU A 125 -12.33 -12.78 -17.24
CA GLU A 125 -13.74 -12.42 -17.09
C GLU A 125 -14.11 -12.14 -15.64
N THR A 126 -13.59 -12.93 -14.71
CA THR A 126 -13.95 -12.80 -13.29
C THR A 126 -12.87 -12.13 -12.45
N GLY A 127 -11.63 -12.11 -12.90
CA GLY A 127 -10.47 -11.67 -12.11
C GLY A 127 -10.04 -12.66 -11.03
N ASP A 128 -10.67 -13.84 -10.93
CA ASP A 128 -10.29 -14.84 -9.92
C ASP A 128 -8.98 -15.52 -10.29
N SER A 129 -8.13 -15.75 -9.29
CA SER A 129 -6.91 -16.52 -9.41
C SER A 129 -7.07 -17.93 -8.88
N SER A 130 -6.37 -18.90 -9.46
CA SER A 130 -6.29 -20.26 -8.88
C SER A 130 -5.61 -20.28 -7.51
N TYR A 131 -4.87 -19.21 -7.17
CA TYR A 131 -4.18 -19.00 -5.91
C TYR A 131 -5.01 -18.24 -4.87
N GLY A 132 -6.31 -18.03 -5.10
CA GLY A 132 -7.20 -17.37 -4.13
C GLY A 132 -7.12 -15.83 -4.10
N LEU A 133 -6.40 -15.24 -5.05
CA LEU A 133 -6.36 -13.80 -5.27
C LEU A 133 -7.50 -13.33 -6.17
N LYS A 134 -7.78 -12.02 -6.14
CA LYS A 134 -8.80 -11.37 -6.97
C LYS A 134 -8.22 -10.12 -7.62
N GLN A 135 -8.35 -10.02 -8.93
CA GLN A 135 -8.03 -8.81 -9.69
C GLN A 135 -9.32 -8.04 -9.99
N ASP A 136 -9.24 -6.72 -9.97
CA ASP A 136 -10.36 -5.87 -10.38
C ASP A 136 -10.63 -6.04 -11.87
N VAL A 137 -11.92 -6.16 -12.21
CA VAL A 137 -12.42 -6.32 -13.57
C VAL A 137 -13.37 -5.18 -13.92
N TYR A 138 -13.26 -4.67 -15.14
CA TYR A 138 -14.04 -3.53 -15.62
C TYR A 138 -14.92 -3.96 -16.78
N GLU A 139 -16.14 -3.43 -16.83
CA GLU A 139 -17.05 -3.71 -17.94
C GLU A 139 -16.52 -3.07 -19.23
N VAL A 140 -16.53 -3.85 -20.32
CA VAL A 140 -16.13 -3.38 -21.65
C VAL A 140 -17.29 -3.53 -22.61
N CYS A 141 -17.58 -2.49 -23.39
CA CYS A 141 -18.54 -2.58 -24.48
C CYS A 141 -18.01 -1.95 -25.77
N ILE A 142 -18.52 -2.39 -26.91
CA ILE A 142 -18.19 -1.83 -28.22
C ILE A 142 -19.41 -1.10 -28.76
N ARG A 143 -19.24 0.16 -29.18
CA ARG A 143 -20.28 0.95 -29.84
C ARG A 143 -19.65 1.70 -31.01
N GLU A 144 -20.26 1.63 -32.18
CA GLU A 144 -19.83 2.40 -33.36
C GLU A 144 -18.31 2.28 -33.67
N ASP A 145 -17.77 1.06 -33.64
CA ASP A 145 -16.34 0.76 -33.85
C ASP A 145 -15.37 1.34 -32.79
N GLN A 146 -15.88 1.81 -31.65
CA GLN A 146 -15.09 2.24 -30.49
C GLN A 146 -15.25 1.27 -29.31
N VAL A 147 -14.15 1.02 -28.60
CA VAL A 147 -14.14 0.27 -27.34
C VAL A 147 -14.31 1.25 -26.18
N TYR A 148 -15.22 0.92 -25.26
CA TYR A 148 -15.49 1.69 -24.05
C TYR A 148 -15.23 0.83 -22.81
N ILE A 149 -14.61 1.42 -21.81
CA ILE A 149 -14.36 0.83 -20.49
C ILE A 149 -15.22 1.58 -19.47
N TYR A 150 -15.96 0.87 -18.64
CA TYR A 150 -16.73 1.48 -17.57
C TYR A 150 -15.82 1.77 -16.37
N THR A 151 -15.60 3.04 -16.07
CA THR A 151 -14.80 3.49 -14.94
C THR A 151 -15.26 4.89 -14.49
N ALA A 152 -15.14 5.16 -13.19
CA ALA A 152 -15.43 6.48 -12.62
C ALA A 152 -14.23 7.44 -12.73
N SER A 153 -13.05 6.93 -13.05
CA SER A 153 -11.78 7.64 -13.07
C SER A 153 -11.54 8.32 -14.42
N GLU A 154 -10.85 9.46 -14.42
CA GLU A 154 -10.35 10.03 -15.67
C GLU A 154 -9.22 9.14 -16.18
N MET A 155 -9.28 8.76 -17.46
CA MET A 155 -8.27 7.87 -18.05
C MET A 155 -7.44 8.61 -19.10
N SER A 156 -6.18 8.19 -19.22
CA SER A 156 -5.21 8.73 -20.17
C SER A 156 -4.38 7.59 -20.77
N THR A 157 -3.91 7.78 -22.00
CA THR A 157 -2.93 6.87 -22.64
C THR A 157 -1.49 7.16 -22.21
N LYS A 158 -1.29 8.17 -21.36
CA LYS A 158 -0.02 8.57 -20.76
C LYS A 158 -0.23 8.82 -19.26
N PRO A 159 0.80 8.62 -18.42
CA PRO A 159 0.68 8.90 -16.98
C PRO A 159 0.18 10.32 -16.72
N PHE A 160 -0.75 10.48 -15.77
CA PHE A 160 -1.18 11.80 -15.31
C PHE A 160 -0.01 12.54 -14.67
N LYS A 161 0.17 13.82 -15.03
CA LYS A 161 1.15 14.69 -14.34
C LYS A 161 0.56 15.05 -12.98
N LYS A 162 1.30 14.77 -11.89
CA LYS A 162 0.93 15.16 -10.53
C LYS A 162 0.40 16.62 -10.48
N PRO A 163 -0.63 16.93 -9.69
CA PRO A 163 -1.07 18.31 -9.50
C PRO A 163 0.05 19.19 -8.97
N ILE A 164 0.31 20.31 -9.64
CA ILE A 164 1.16 21.39 -9.11
C ILE A 164 0.35 22.08 -8.02
N ILE A 165 0.71 21.88 -6.76
CA ILE A 165 0.15 22.66 -5.64
C ILE A 165 0.85 24.04 -5.65
N PRO A 166 0.12 25.16 -5.78
CA PRO A 166 0.72 26.49 -5.75
C PRO A 166 1.33 26.83 -4.39
N LYS A 167 2.54 27.43 -4.41
CA LYS A 167 3.18 28.08 -3.26
C LYS A 167 2.44 29.38 -2.90
N ASP A 168 2.18 29.56 -1.60
CA ASP A 168 2.46 30.75 -0.78
C ASP A 168 1.80 30.52 0.60
N THR A 169 2.46 30.71 1.74
CA THR A 169 2.72 32.05 2.30
C THR A 169 3.97 32.13 3.17
N GLU A 170 4.67 33.25 2.98
CA GLU A 170 5.46 34.03 3.92
C GLU A 170 6.82 33.50 4.43
N LYS A 171 7.84 34.02 3.74
CA LYS A 171 9.20 34.26 4.24
C LYS A 171 9.17 34.86 5.65
N ASN A 172 9.85 34.19 6.58
CA ASN A 172 10.60 34.91 7.60
C ASN A 172 12.07 34.54 7.43
N THR A 173 12.83 35.53 6.96
CA THR A 173 14.25 35.46 6.67
C THR A 173 15.05 35.42 7.96
N ASP A 174 15.71 34.29 8.21
CA ASP A 174 16.98 34.26 8.94
C ASP A 174 17.80 33.07 8.42
N ASP A 175 18.14 33.15 7.12
CA ASP A 175 19.14 32.29 6.49
C ASP A 175 20.52 32.63 7.06
N LYS A 176 20.88 31.98 8.16
CA LYS A 176 22.28 31.60 8.34
C LYS A 176 22.52 30.38 7.48
N ALA A 177 22.99 30.63 6.27
CA ALA A 177 23.58 29.62 5.40
C ALA A 177 24.63 28.84 6.19
N VAL A 178 24.29 27.60 6.55
CA VAL A 178 25.26 26.59 6.93
C VAL A 178 25.72 25.97 5.62
N GLU A 179 27.00 26.14 5.31
CA GLU A 179 27.66 25.60 4.12
C GLU A 179 27.35 24.10 3.96
N GLU A 180 26.60 23.75 2.89
CA GLU A 180 26.31 22.37 2.49
C GLU A 180 27.59 21.70 2.00
N LYS A 181 28.17 20.84 2.85
CA LYS A 181 29.30 19.98 2.52
C LYS A 181 28.82 18.80 1.69
N ASN A 182 29.13 18.80 0.39
CA ASN A 182 29.33 17.62 -0.47
C ASN A 182 28.51 16.36 -0.08
N GLU A 183 27.19 16.49 0.02
CA GLU A 183 26.30 15.41 0.44
C GLU A 183 26.07 14.45 -0.72
N ASP A 184 26.15 13.14 -0.47
CA ASP A 184 25.94 12.08 -1.47
C ASP A 184 24.43 11.91 -1.77
N THR A 185 23.82 12.93 -2.37
CA THR A 185 22.38 12.92 -2.67
C THR A 185 21.99 11.93 -3.76
N GLY A 186 22.96 11.24 -4.37
CA GLY A 186 22.77 10.21 -5.41
C GLY A 186 22.63 8.79 -4.87
N SER A 187 22.71 8.58 -3.55
CA SER A 187 22.57 7.26 -2.95
C SER A 187 21.31 7.07 -2.10
N LEU A 188 20.74 5.88 -2.18
CA LEU A 188 19.62 5.42 -1.37
C LEU A 188 19.96 5.42 0.11
N THR A 189 21.18 5.00 0.46
CA THR A 189 21.68 4.96 1.85
C THR A 189 21.81 6.33 2.50
N TYR A 190 22.15 7.38 1.73
CA TYR A 190 22.12 8.77 2.21
C TYR A 190 20.68 9.17 2.55
N TRP A 191 19.75 8.93 1.63
CA TRP A 191 18.35 9.31 1.83
C TRP A 191 17.69 8.54 2.97
N ALA A 192 17.98 7.24 3.10
CA ALA A 192 17.54 6.42 4.23
C ALA A 192 18.03 7.02 5.56
N SER A 193 19.30 7.40 5.65
CA SER A 193 19.86 8.06 6.83
C SER A 193 19.23 9.43 7.10
N LYS A 194 18.93 10.21 6.05
CA LYS A 194 18.25 11.50 6.15
C LYS A 194 16.83 11.35 6.68
N ILE A 195 16.09 10.34 6.23
CA ILE A 195 14.73 10.04 6.71
C ILE A 195 14.78 9.64 8.18
N LEU A 196 15.71 8.77 8.58
CA LEU A 196 15.90 8.37 9.98
C LEU A 196 16.23 9.57 10.89
N ASN A 197 16.96 10.57 10.38
CA ASN A 197 17.27 11.81 11.10
C ASN A 197 16.18 12.90 11.03
N THR A 198 15.11 12.68 10.26
CA THR A 198 14.00 13.64 10.16
C THR A 198 13.07 13.46 11.35
N ALA A 199 12.83 14.50 12.16
CA ALA A 199 12.04 14.37 13.38
C ALA A 199 10.52 14.36 13.14
N CYS A 200 10.06 15.17 12.19
CA CYS A 200 8.65 15.38 11.90
C CYS A 200 8.06 14.17 11.14
N PRO A 201 6.99 13.54 11.65
CA PRO A 201 6.35 12.39 11.01
C PRO A 201 5.86 12.66 9.58
N GLN A 202 5.28 13.84 9.33
CA GLN A 202 4.76 14.21 8.01
C GLN A 202 5.91 14.42 7.02
N GLN A 203 7.01 15.05 7.45
CA GLN A 203 8.20 15.21 6.60
C GLN A 203 8.85 13.86 6.29
N LYS A 204 8.84 12.90 7.22
CA LYS A 204 9.28 11.53 6.91
C LYS A 204 8.45 10.90 5.80
N VAL A 205 7.12 11.00 5.87
CA VAL A 205 6.22 10.47 4.82
C VAL A 205 6.54 11.10 3.47
N GLU A 206 6.65 12.43 3.41
CA GLU A 206 6.96 13.15 2.19
C GLU A 206 8.32 12.74 1.59
N LEU A 207 9.35 12.63 2.44
CA LEU A 207 10.68 12.18 2.01
C LEU A 207 10.65 10.72 1.55
N THR A 208 9.96 9.83 2.28
CA THR A 208 9.84 8.42 1.91
C THR A 208 9.24 8.26 0.52
N HIS A 209 8.11 8.91 0.21
CA HIS A 209 7.51 8.84 -1.11
C HIS A 209 8.39 9.46 -2.21
N LYS A 210 9.04 10.60 -1.92
CA LYS A 210 9.98 11.23 -2.85
C LYS A 210 11.13 10.28 -3.19
N VAL A 211 11.74 9.65 -2.19
CA VAL A 211 12.88 8.75 -2.37
C VAL A 211 12.43 7.46 -3.07
N GLY A 212 11.26 6.93 -2.75
CA GLY A 212 10.67 5.80 -3.47
C GLY A 212 10.43 6.08 -4.96
N GLU A 213 10.08 7.32 -5.34
CA GLU A 213 9.99 7.72 -6.75
C GLU A 213 11.36 7.85 -7.42
N MET A 214 12.33 8.46 -6.74
CA MET A 214 13.70 8.57 -7.24
C MET A 214 14.34 7.18 -7.44
N TRP A 215 14.06 6.24 -6.52
CA TRP A 215 14.51 4.85 -6.66
C TRP A 215 13.88 4.15 -7.87
N ARG A 216 12.54 4.20 -7.99
CA ARG A 216 11.80 3.55 -9.10
C ARG A 216 12.11 4.15 -10.48
N SER A 217 12.51 5.42 -10.54
CA SER A 217 12.93 6.08 -11.78
C SER A 217 14.39 5.79 -12.15
N GLY A 218 15.17 5.14 -11.28
CA GLY A 218 16.58 4.85 -11.50
C GLY A 218 17.51 6.04 -11.25
N ASP A 219 17.03 7.09 -10.56
CA ASP A 219 17.81 8.29 -10.23
C ASP A 219 18.80 8.05 -9.08
N LEU A 220 18.67 6.92 -8.37
CA LEU A 220 19.47 6.57 -7.20
C LEU A 220 20.28 5.29 -7.44
N THR A 221 21.49 5.28 -6.90
CA THR A 221 22.24 4.05 -6.65
C THR A 221 22.07 3.62 -5.20
N VAL A 222 22.42 2.39 -4.81
CA VAL A 222 22.40 1.99 -3.39
C VAL A 222 23.34 2.88 -2.56
N GLY A 223 24.52 3.18 -3.12
CA GLY A 223 25.62 3.87 -2.45
C GLY A 223 26.32 3.04 -1.38
N VAL A 224 27.30 3.65 -0.72
CA VAL A 224 28.12 2.99 0.30
C VAL A 224 27.90 3.64 1.66
N HIS A 225 27.41 2.83 2.58
CA HIS A 225 27.39 2.97 4.04
C HIS A 225 27.51 4.40 4.60
N HIS A 226 26.36 5.06 4.74
CA HIS A 226 26.19 6.16 5.69
C HIS A 226 25.95 5.58 7.09
N HIS A 227 26.30 6.28 8.16
CA HIS A 227 26.05 5.82 9.53
C HIS A 227 24.59 6.16 9.90
N PRO A 228 23.62 5.22 9.82
CA PRO A 228 22.28 5.49 10.30
C PRO A 228 22.35 5.81 11.79
N PRO A 229 21.46 6.69 12.31
CA PRO A 229 21.46 6.98 13.73
C PRO A 229 21.08 5.71 14.53
N ASP A 230 21.60 5.59 15.76
CA ASP A 230 21.22 4.49 16.66
C ASP A 230 19.73 4.52 17.01
N GLN A 231 19.15 5.73 17.03
CA GLN A 231 17.73 5.96 17.19
C GLN A 231 17.24 6.99 16.17
N PRO A 232 16.11 6.74 15.50
CA PRO A 232 15.53 7.69 14.57
C PRO A 232 15.05 8.92 15.34
N ALA A 233 15.16 10.08 14.70
CA ALA A 233 14.70 11.33 15.26
C ALA A 233 13.17 11.30 15.48
N ARG A 234 12.74 12.04 16.49
CA ARG A 234 11.34 12.26 16.86
C ARG A 234 11.17 13.73 17.23
N ASP A 235 9.97 14.26 17.03
CA ASP A 235 9.63 15.61 17.49
C ASP A 235 9.87 15.76 19.00
N LYS A 236 10.41 16.91 19.40
CA LYS A 236 10.78 17.20 20.79
C LYS A 236 9.57 17.20 21.73
N ASP A 237 8.40 17.51 21.20
CA ASP A 237 7.15 17.58 21.95
C ASP A 237 6.43 16.22 22.07
N LEU A 238 6.97 15.18 21.41
CA LEU A 238 6.41 13.83 21.46
C LEU A 238 6.69 13.19 22.82
N THR A 239 5.62 12.87 23.56
CA THR A 239 5.74 12.18 24.85
C THR A 239 5.99 10.69 24.65
N VAL A 240 7.22 10.23 24.91
CA VAL A 240 7.61 8.82 24.84
C VAL A 240 7.60 8.19 26.24
N VAL A 241 6.88 7.09 26.39
CA VAL A 241 6.79 6.30 27.63
C VAL A 241 7.35 4.90 27.45
N LYS A 242 7.66 4.23 28.57
CA LYS A 242 8.06 2.82 28.55
C LYS A 242 6.91 1.92 28.07
N PRO A 243 7.20 0.82 27.37
CA PRO A 243 6.16 -0.15 26.98
C PRO A 243 5.34 -0.62 28.19
N GLY A 244 4.01 -0.63 28.05
CA GLY A 244 3.05 -0.96 29.10
C GLY A 244 2.67 0.20 30.02
N LYS A 245 3.21 1.41 29.81
CA LYS A 245 2.83 2.64 30.55
C LYS A 245 1.96 3.57 29.72
N GLU A 246 1.74 3.27 28.45
CA GLU A 246 0.76 3.92 27.60
C GLU A 246 -0.68 3.67 28.07
N ARG A 247 -1.61 4.53 27.62
CA ARG A 247 -3.04 4.33 27.86
C ARG A 247 -3.48 3.02 27.20
N LYS A 248 -4.07 2.11 27.97
CA LYS A 248 -4.59 0.84 27.43
C LYS A 248 -5.58 1.09 26.29
N ARG A 249 -5.40 0.37 25.18
CA ARG A 249 -6.34 0.38 24.05
C ARG A 249 -7.73 0.00 24.54
N GLY A 250 -8.70 0.90 24.34
CA GLY A 250 -10.09 0.66 24.76
C GLY A 250 -10.86 -0.28 23.81
N LYS A 251 -12.12 -0.58 24.13
CA LYS A 251 -13.00 -1.51 23.39
C LYS A 251 -13.56 -0.99 22.04
N GLY A 252 -13.14 0.16 21.56
CA GLY A 252 -13.55 0.74 20.26
C GLY A 252 -14.95 1.37 20.27
N ILE A 253 -15.65 1.30 21.40
CA ILE A 253 -17.05 1.75 21.53
C ILE A 253 -17.13 3.28 21.63
N SER A 254 -16.29 3.90 22.46
CA SER A 254 -16.26 5.36 22.63
C SER A 254 -15.32 6.03 21.64
N LEU A 255 -15.56 7.31 21.31
CA LEU A 255 -14.66 8.11 20.47
C LEU A 255 -13.21 8.12 21.02
N ALA A 256 -13.05 8.37 22.31
CA ALA A 256 -11.74 8.31 22.97
C ALA A 256 -11.06 6.94 22.82
N SER A 257 -11.84 5.85 22.80
CA SER A 257 -11.30 4.53 22.55
C SER A 257 -10.86 4.35 21.09
N ARG A 258 -11.62 4.86 20.11
CA ARG A 258 -11.26 4.77 18.69
C ARG A 258 -9.98 5.53 18.40
N ILE A 259 -9.90 6.78 18.86
CA ILE A 259 -8.69 7.61 18.82
C ILE A 259 -7.50 6.88 19.42
N SER A 260 -7.65 6.28 20.61
CA SER A 260 -6.55 5.53 21.25
C SER A 260 -6.10 4.29 20.48
N ASN A 261 -6.99 3.61 19.73
CA ASN A 261 -6.59 2.46 18.90
C ASN A 261 -5.86 2.95 17.64
N LEU A 262 -6.42 3.93 16.92
CA LEU A 262 -5.84 4.49 15.70
C LEU A 262 -4.50 5.18 15.96
N HIS A 263 -4.38 5.94 17.04
CA HIS A 263 -3.12 6.58 17.44
C HIS A 263 -2.03 5.56 17.74
N SER A 264 -2.39 4.45 18.39
CA SER A 264 -1.44 3.37 18.67
C SER A 264 -1.00 2.64 17.40
N MET A 265 -1.87 2.51 16.39
CA MET A 265 -1.52 1.95 15.08
C MET A 265 -0.64 2.93 14.28
N ALA A 266 -0.98 4.23 14.27
CA ALA A 266 -0.13 5.25 13.66
C ALA A 266 1.29 5.29 14.27
N ASN A 267 1.42 5.00 15.57
CA ASN A 267 2.74 4.85 16.19
C ASN A 267 3.49 3.61 15.70
N ILE A 268 2.80 2.52 15.40
CA ILE A 268 3.40 1.32 14.81
C ILE A 268 3.92 1.67 13.41
N GLU A 269 3.10 2.29 12.57
CA GLU A 269 3.53 2.59 11.19
C GLU A 269 4.70 3.58 11.14
N GLN A 270 4.76 4.56 12.07
CA GLN A 270 5.95 5.42 12.18
C GLN A 270 7.22 4.65 12.51
N TRP A 271 7.12 3.61 13.33
CA TRP A 271 8.27 2.73 13.57
C TRP A 271 8.54 1.84 12.36
N ALA A 272 7.52 1.37 11.66
CA ALA A 272 7.68 0.54 10.47
C ALA A 272 8.38 1.29 9.32
N ILE A 273 8.03 2.56 9.06
CA ILE A 273 8.78 3.44 8.15
C ILE A 273 10.26 3.46 8.53
N ASP A 274 10.56 3.67 9.81
CA ASP A 274 11.95 3.72 10.27
C ASP A 274 12.65 2.37 10.14
N LEU A 275 11.98 1.25 10.43
CA LEU A 275 12.54 -0.08 10.34
C LEU A 275 12.93 -0.44 8.90
N SER A 276 12.07 -0.08 7.93
CA SER A 276 12.28 -0.30 6.50
C SER A 276 13.43 0.55 5.96
N TRP A 277 13.59 1.80 6.40
CA TRP A 277 14.77 2.59 6.04
C TRP A 277 16.04 2.18 6.79
N ASP A 278 15.92 1.72 8.04
CA ASP A 278 17.06 1.24 8.83
C ASP A 278 17.68 0.00 8.23
N ILE A 279 16.88 -0.98 7.79
CA ILE A 279 17.43 -2.19 7.20
C ILE A 279 18.20 -1.88 5.90
N ILE A 280 17.71 -0.94 5.09
CA ILE A 280 18.40 -0.45 3.88
C ILE A 280 19.72 0.24 4.24
N ALA A 281 19.69 1.20 5.16
CA ALA A 281 20.88 1.99 5.51
C ALA A 281 21.94 1.12 6.18
N ARG A 282 21.54 0.37 7.21
CA ARG A 282 22.42 -0.35 8.14
C ARG A 282 23.06 -1.58 7.51
N PHE A 283 22.36 -2.27 6.63
CA PHE A 283 22.85 -3.51 6.01
C PHE A 283 23.21 -3.34 4.54
N SER A 284 23.34 -2.10 4.05
CA SER A 284 23.69 -1.82 2.65
C SER A 284 25.00 -2.46 2.17
N SER A 285 25.94 -2.70 3.08
CA SER A 285 27.22 -3.37 2.79
C SER A 285 27.30 -4.78 3.38
N ALA A 286 26.18 -5.33 3.87
CA ALA A 286 26.16 -6.68 4.40
C ALA A 286 26.29 -7.71 3.28
N THR A 287 26.96 -8.81 3.59
CA THR A 287 27.01 -10.01 2.74
C THR A 287 26.55 -11.21 3.57
N PRO A 288 26.03 -12.27 2.94
CA PRO A 288 25.74 -13.53 3.63
C PRO A 288 26.99 -14.08 4.33
N GLU A 289 26.81 -14.80 5.43
CA GLU A 289 27.93 -15.31 6.24
C GLU A 289 28.83 -16.22 5.40
N GLY A 290 30.14 -15.96 5.37
CA GLY A 290 31.10 -16.72 4.57
C GLY A 290 31.05 -16.46 3.06
N SER A 291 30.26 -15.47 2.61
CA SER A 291 30.15 -15.03 1.21
C SER A 291 30.62 -13.58 1.03
N ASP A 292 31.17 -13.28 -0.14
CA ASP A 292 31.48 -11.93 -0.61
C ASP A 292 30.36 -11.34 -1.50
N GLU A 293 29.24 -12.07 -1.65
CA GLU A 293 28.11 -11.65 -2.48
C GLU A 293 27.32 -10.52 -1.81
N ALA A 294 27.24 -9.38 -2.48
CA ALA A 294 26.44 -8.24 -2.02
C ALA A 294 24.94 -8.56 -2.09
N LEU A 295 24.14 -7.85 -1.28
CA LEU A 295 22.69 -7.92 -1.39
C LEU A 295 22.24 -7.50 -2.80
N PRO A 296 21.32 -8.25 -3.44
CA PRO A 296 20.87 -7.95 -4.79
C PRO A 296 19.94 -6.73 -4.80
N GLN A 297 19.77 -6.12 -5.98
CA GLN A 297 18.92 -4.94 -6.14
C GLN A 297 17.48 -5.15 -5.62
N GLY A 298 16.92 -6.34 -5.84
CA GLY A 298 15.58 -6.70 -5.36
C GLY A 298 15.38 -6.52 -3.86
N PHE A 299 16.44 -6.66 -3.05
CA PHE A 299 16.37 -6.42 -1.60
C PHE A 299 15.97 -4.98 -1.31
N TYR A 300 16.60 -4.05 -2.02
CA TYR A 300 16.32 -2.63 -1.87
C TYR A 300 14.98 -2.26 -2.49
N ASP A 301 14.61 -2.86 -3.64
CA ASP A 301 13.30 -2.66 -4.27
C ASP A 301 12.17 -2.98 -3.29
N ASP A 302 12.25 -4.14 -2.63
CA ASP A 302 11.25 -4.60 -1.67
C ASP A 302 11.15 -3.69 -0.44
N PHE A 303 12.27 -3.36 0.21
CA PHE A 303 12.21 -2.55 1.42
C PHE A 303 11.90 -1.08 1.15
N VAL A 304 12.17 -0.56 -0.06
CA VAL A 304 11.68 0.75 -0.50
C VAL A 304 10.16 0.70 -0.70
N GLN A 305 9.62 -0.37 -1.27
CA GLN A 305 8.18 -0.57 -1.41
C GLN A 305 7.50 -0.64 -0.05
N VAL A 306 7.98 -1.50 0.85
CA VAL A 306 7.47 -1.60 2.23
C VAL A 306 7.52 -0.23 2.91
N ALA A 307 8.65 0.50 2.84
CA ALA A 307 8.72 1.85 3.42
C ALA A 307 7.64 2.81 2.88
N CYS A 308 7.35 2.74 1.57
CA CYS A 308 6.31 3.57 0.95
C CYS A 308 4.89 3.17 1.40
N GLU A 309 4.62 1.87 1.56
CA GLU A 309 3.35 1.34 2.07
C GLU A 309 3.14 1.75 3.53
N GLU A 310 4.15 1.60 4.38
CA GLU A 310 4.12 2.06 5.78
C GLU A 310 3.88 3.58 5.90
N ALA A 311 4.47 4.36 5.00
CA ALA A 311 4.23 5.80 4.92
C ALA A 311 2.78 6.13 4.53
N LYS A 312 2.20 5.38 3.60
CA LYS A 312 0.78 5.46 3.21
C LYS A 312 -0.13 5.07 4.39
N HIS A 313 0.17 3.97 5.08
CA HIS A 313 -0.60 3.50 6.24
C HIS A 313 -0.63 4.55 7.35
N TYR A 314 0.53 5.10 7.69
CA TYR A 314 0.62 6.19 8.64
C TYR A 314 -0.23 7.39 8.23
N LYS A 315 -0.16 7.79 6.96
CA LYS A 315 -0.90 8.95 6.45
C LYS A 315 -2.41 8.74 6.58
N LEU A 316 -2.91 7.57 6.17
CA LEU A 316 -4.32 7.20 6.30
C LEU A 316 -4.79 7.26 7.76
N LEU A 317 -4.01 6.71 8.69
CA LEU A 317 -4.33 6.73 10.12
C LEU A 317 -4.24 8.14 10.71
N SER A 318 -3.24 8.93 10.32
CA SER A 318 -3.04 10.32 10.78
C SER A 318 -4.15 11.24 10.29
N ASP A 319 -4.62 11.08 9.05
CA ASP A 319 -5.76 11.82 8.52
C ASP A 319 -7.04 11.43 9.26
N ARG A 320 -7.25 10.13 9.48
CA ARG A 320 -8.41 9.66 10.25
C ARG A 320 -8.41 10.18 11.69
N LEU A 321 -7.24 10.31 12.31
CA LEU A 321 -7.14 10.93 13.64
C LEU A 321 -7.59 12.40 13.62
N GLN A 322 -7.25 13.15 12.58
CA GLN A 322 -7.68 14.54 12.40
C GLN A 322 -9.19 14.65 12.21
N ASP A 323 -9.80 13.78 11.40
CA ASP A 323 -11.26 13.71 11.23
C ASP A 323 -12.00 13.48 12.55
N LEU A 324 -11.38 12.72 13.46
CA LEU A 324 -11.91 12.44 14.80
C LEU A 324 -11.58 13.53 15.83
N GLY A 325 -10.99 14.65 15.42
CA GLY A 325 -10.63 15.78 16.29
C GLY A 325 -9.39 15.52 17.15
N SER A 326 -8.48 14.65 16.71
CA SER A 326 -7.22 14.32 17.38
C SER A 326 -6.03 14.48 16.41
N HIS A 327 -4.83 14.10 16.84
CA HIS A 327 -3.63 14.13 16.02
C HIS A 327 -2.61 13.11 16.54
N PHE A 328 -1.66 12.72 15.69
CA PHE A 328 -0.51 11.94 16.13
C PHE A 328 0.30 12.73 17.17
N GLY A 329 0.75 12.06 18.23
CA GLY A 329 1.37 12.72 19.39
C GLY A 329 0.39 13.27 20.47
N ALA A 330 -0.92 13.31 20.22
CA ALA A 330 -1.91 13.71 21.24
C ALA A 330 -2.01 12.75 22.44
N LEU A 331 -1.54 11.51 22.27
CA LEU A 331 -1.40 10.51 23.32
C LEU A 331 0.08 10.07 23.41
N PRO A 332 0.55 9.59 24.57
CA PRO A 332 1.91 9.07 24.70
C PRO A 332 2.18 7.87 23.78
N VAL A 333 3.39 7.79 23.26
CA VAL A 333 3.87 6.69 22.40
C VAL A 333 4.91 5.83 23.11
N HIS A 334 5.23 4.64 22.56
CA HIS A 334 6.33 3.80 23.04
C HIS A 334 7.20 3.30 21.88
N GLY A 335 8.46 2.97 22.20
CA GLY A 335 9.48 2.50 21.25
C GLY A 335 9.74 1.00 21.18
N ALA A 336 8.83 0.17 21.71
CA ALA A 336 9.03 -1.29 21.84
C ALA A 336 9.50 -2.01 20.55
N LEU A 337 9.05 -1.57 19.38
CA LEU A 337 9.49 -2.12 18.09
C LEU A 337 10.97 -1.82 17.84
N TRP A 338 11.41 -0.58 18.09
CA TRP A 338 12.79 -0.16 17.92
C TRP A 338 13.78 -0.82 18.89
N ASP A 339 13.31 -1.20 20.09
CA ASP A 339 14.12 -2.00 21.01
C ASP A 339 14.59 -3.31 20.34
N SER A 340 13.76 -3.90 19.47
CA SER A 340 14.10 -5.11 18.71
C SER A 340 15.07 -4.81 17.57
N ALA A 341 14.93 -3.66 16.91
CA ALA A 341 15.89 -3.17 15.93
C ALA A 341 17.29 -2.98 16.53
N THR A 342 17.35 -2.37 17.71
CA THR A 342 18.59 -2.14 18.45
C THR A 342 19.30 -3.47 18.76
N LYS A 343 18.55 -4.47 19.25
CA LYS A 343 19.09 -5.80 19.59
C LYS A 343 19.56 -6.62 18.39
N THR A 344 19.10 -6.29 17.18
CA THR A 344 19.40 -7.00 15.94
C THR A 344 20.27 -6.16 15.00
N SER A 345 20.82 -5.04 15.48
CA SER A 345 21.53 -4.05 14.68
C SER A 345 22.83 -4.57 14.05
N ASP A 346 23.37 -5.68 14.55
CA ASP A 346 24.60 -6.33 14.11
C ASP A 346 24.35 -7.58 13.25
N SER A 347 23.10 -7.97 13.01
CA SER A 347 22.76 -9.20 12.29
C SER A 347 21.56 -9.02 11.36
N LEU A 348 21.82 -9.02 10.05
CA LEU A 348 20.77 -8.95 9.03
C LEU A 348 19.76 -10.08 9.16
N LEU A 349 20.21 -11.32 9.38
CA LEU A 349 19.32 -12.46 9.57
C LEU A 349 18.45 -12.30 10.83
N ALA A 350 19.02 -11.83 11.94
CA ALA A 350 18.23 -11.56 13.15
C ALA A 350 17.21 -10.44 12.92
N ARG A 351 17.59 -9.40 12.16
CA ARG A 351 16.70 -8.29 11.80
C ARG A 351 15.52 -8.80 10.97
N LEU A 352 15.79 -9.55 9.90
CA LEU A 352 14.75 -10.15 9.05
C LEU A 352 13.82 -11.08 9.84
N ALA A 353 14.38 -11.98 10.66
CA ALA A 353 13.59 -12.92 11.45
C ALA A 353 12.69 -12.23 12.49
N VAL A 354 13.23 -11.29 13.27
CA VAL A 354 12.50 -10.69 14.38
C VAL A 354 11.57 -9.58 13.90
N VAL A 355 12.05 -8.67 13.05
CA VAL A 355 11.27 -7.53 12.60
C VAL A 355 10.35 -7.94 11.45
N HIS A 356 10.93 -8.31 10.32
CA HIS A 356 10.18 -8.47 9.07
C HIS A 356 9.40 -9.79 8.94
N MET A 357 9.62 -10.75 9.84
CA MET A 357 8.85 -12.00 9.87
C MET A 357 8.00 -12.15 11.13
N VAL A 358 8.52 -11.86 12.33
CA VAL A 358 7.74 -12.02 13.58
C VAL A 358 6.82 -10.84 13.85
N PHE A 359 7.30 -9.59 13.74
CA PHE A 359 6.48 -8.41 14.03
C PHE A 359 5.47 -8.12 12.90
N GLU A 360 5.86 -8.20 11.63
CA GLU A 360 4.90 -8.02 10.51
C GLU A 360 3.80 -9.09 10.55
N ALA A 361 4.16 -10.37 10.74
CA ALA A 361 3.16 -11.43 10.84
C ALA A 361 2.28 -11.29 12.09
N ARG A 362 2.70 -10.50 13.09
CA ARG A 362 1.84 -10.17 14.24
C ARG A 362 0.73 -9.20 13.86
N GLY A 363 0.94 -8.32 12.88
CA GLY A 363 -0.10 -7.50 12.26
C GLY A 363 -1.24 -8.37 11.74
N LEU A 364 -0.90 -9.38 10.93
CA LEU A 364 -1.84 -10.34 10.33
C LEU A 364 -2.72 -11.07 11.35
N ASP A 365 -2.19 -11.38 12.53
CA ASP A 365 -2.92 -12.09 13.59
C ASP A 365 -3.94 -11.23 14.34
N VAL A 366 -3.64 -9.94 14.52
CA VAL A 366 -4.35 -9.04 15.43
C VAL A 366 -5.35 -8.15 14.68
N GLN A 367 -5.05 -7.82 13.43
CA GLN A 367 -5.80 -6.85 12.65
C GLN A 367 -7.22 -7.28 12.28
N PRO A 368 -7.52 -8.55 11.90
CA PRO A 368 -8.88 -8.97 11.59
C PRO A 368 -9.88 -8.71 12.73
N LYS A 369 -9.46 -9.02 13.97
CA LYS A 369 -10.28 -8.73 15.18
C LYS A 369 -10.48 -7.24 15.42
N THR A 370 -9.50 -6.43 15.03
CA THR A 370 -9.57 -4.97 15.17
C THR A 370 -10.51 -4.38 14.13
N LEU A 371 -10.43 -4.85 12.87
CA LEU A 371 -11.34 -4.48 11.79
C LEU A 371 -12.80 -4.80 12.13
N GLU A 372 -13.09 -6.03 12.56
CA GLU A 372 -14.45 -6.43 12.97
C GLU A 372 -15.00 -5.51 14.08
N LYS A 373 -14.12 -5.11 15.00
CA LYS A 373 -14.48 -4.26 16.13
C LYS A 373 -14.80 -2.83 15.67
N PHE A 374 -14.10 -2.26 14.70
CA PHE A 374 -14.47 -0.95 14.14
C PHE A 374 -15.76 -1.02 13.33
N ALA A 375 -15.92 -2.05 12.49
CA ALA A 375 -17.14 -2.28 11.71
C ALA A 375 -18.39 -2.42 12.61
N LYS A 376 -18.29 -3.17 13.71
CA LYS A 376 -19.39 -3.36 14.68
C LYS A 376 -19.73 -2.11 15.51
N ASN A 377 -18.85 -1.10 15.56
CA ASN A 377 -18.99 0.10 16.40
C ASN A 377 -19.31 1.38 15.61
N ASN A 378 -19.97 1.26 14.45
CA ASN A 378 -20.37 2.39 13.59
C ASN A 378 -19.20 3.30 13.17
N ASP A 379 -18.07 2.70 12.80
CA ASP A 379 -16.91 3.42 12.25
C ASP A 379 -16.39 2.70 10.99
N PRO A 380 -17.20 2.67 9.91
CA PRO A 380 -16.85 1.99 8.68
C PRO A 380 -15.64 2.62 7.98
N GLU A 381 -15.40 3.93 8.17
CA GLU A 381 -14.25 4.62 7.54
C GLU A 381 -12.93 4.12 8.14
N SER A 382 -12.86 3.95 9.47
CA SER A 382 -11.67 3.37 10.09
C SER A 382 -11.51 1.89 9.73
N ALA A 383 -12.61 1.15 9.57
CA ALA A 383 -12.54 -0.25 9.15
C ALA A 383 -11.97 -0.40 7.72
N ALA A 384 -12.38 0.47 6.79
CA ALA A 384 -11.87 0.48 5.41
C ALA A 384 -10.35 0.78 5.37
N ILE A 385 -9.87 1.73 6.17
CA ILE A 385 -8.42 2.00 6.30
C ILE A 385 -7.67 0.76 6.79
N LEU A 386 -8.20 0.08 7.82
CA LEU A 386 -7.55 -1.11 8.37
C LEU A 386 -7.57 -2.30 7.40
N GLU A 387 -8.53 -2.35 6.49
CA GLU A 387 -8.57 -3.36 5.43
C GLU A 387 -7.47 -3.15 4.40
N ILE A 388 -7.21 -1.90 4.00
CA ILE A 388 -6.08 -1.55 3.11
C ILE A 388 -4.76 -2.01 3.74
N ILE A 389 -4.52 -1.59 4.98
CA ILE A 389 -3.30 -1.94 5.72
C ILE A 389 -3.14 -3.46 5.80
N PHE A 390 -4.19 -4.18 6.18
CA PHE A 390 -4.14 -5.63 6.33
C PHE A 390 -3.78 -6.37 5.04
N ARG A 391 -4.22 -5.88 3.87
CA ARG A 391 -3.89 -6.51 2.58
C ARG A 391 -2.42 -6.32 2.23
N GLU A 392 -1.87 -5.14 2.48
CA GLU A 392 -0.45 -4.82 2.21
C GLU A 392 0.48 -5.52 3.21
N GLU A 393 0.06 -5.77 4.45
CA GLU A 393 0.86 -6.51 5.45
C GLU A 393 1.24 -7.95 5.05
N ILE A 394 0.49 -8.57 4.13
CA ILE A 394 0.84 -9.91 3.62
C ILE A 394 2.14 -9.85 2.81
N THR A 395 2.31 -8.82 1.99
CA THR A 395 3.49 -8.64 1.13
C THR A 395 4.73 -8.26 1.94
N HIS A 396 4.54 -7.50 3.04
CA HIS A 396 5.61 -7.17 3.98
C HIS A 396 6.23 -8.44 4.61
N VAL A 397 5.39 -9.37 5.06
CA VAL A 397 5.83 -10.67 5.60
C VAL A 397 6.54 -11.50 4.52
N ALA A 398 6.01 -11.49 3.29
CA ALA A 398 6.59 -12.21 2.16
C ALA A 398 8.00 -11.69 1.82
N ALA A 399 8.20 -10.36 1.84
CA ALA A 399 9.50 -9.74 1.66
C ALA A 399 10.50 -10.18 2.75
N GLY A 400 10.08 -10.16 4.02
CA GLY A 400 10.90 -10.64 5.14
C GLY A 400 11.35 -12.10 4.96
N LEU A 401 10.41 -12.99 4.61
CA LEU A 401 10.66 -14.41 4.38
C LEU A 401 11.57 -14.65 3.16
N ARG A 402 11.33 -13.94 2.04
CA ARG A 402 12.12 -14.01 0.81
C ARG A 402 13.59 -13.70 1.09
N TRP A 403 13.86 -12.58 1.74
CA TRP A 403 15.24 -12.16 2.02
C TRP A 403 15.90 -12.99 3.09
N PHE A 404 15.17 -13.45 4.11
CA PHE A 404 15.70 -14.40 5.08
C PHE A 404 16.15 -15.70 4.41
N THR A 405 15.31 -16.24 3.53
CA THR A 405 15.60 -17.46 2.76
C THR A 405 16.77 -17.25 1.80
N TRP A 406 16.82 -16.11 1.12
CA TRP A 406 17.93 -15.76 0.23
C TRP A 406 19.26 -15.72 0.99
N VAL A 407 19.33 -14.98 2.11
CA VAL A 407 20.58 -14.88 2.89
C VAL A 407 21.02 -16.24 3.44
N CYS A 408 20.10 -17.09 3.91
CA CYS A 408 20.43 -18.45 4.36
C CYS A 408 21.03 -19.30 3.24
N ASN A 409 20.45 -19.26 2.04
CA ASN A 409 20.89 -20.06 0.89
C ASN A 409 22.22 -19.59 0.28
N HIS A 410 22.53 -18.29 0.38
CA HIS A 410 23.74 -17.68 -0.18
C HIS A 410 24.88 -17.54 0.86
N SER A 411 24.64 -17.98 2.10
CA SER A 411 25.71 -18.16 3.07
C SER A 411 26.58 -19.37 2.71
N ASN A 412 27.82 -19.41 3.21
CA ASN A 412 28.77 -20.47 2.90
C ASN A 412 29.42 -21.02 4.19
N PRO A 413 29.04 -22.23 4.63
CA PRO A 413 28.09 -23.13 3.98
C PRO A 413 26.63 -22.62 4.04
N PRO A 414 25.75 -23.05 3.12
CA PRO A 414 24.32 -22.72 3.19
C PRO A 414 23.70 -23.16 4.50
N MET A 415 22.79 -22.33 5.03
CA MET A 415 22.09 -22.59 6.29
C MET A 415 20.68 -23.12 6.05
N ASP A 416 20.24 -24.05 6.90
CA ASP A 416 18.84 -24.47 6.93
C ASP A 416 17.98 -23.34 7.53
N CYS A 417 17.00 -22.87 6.75
CA CYS A 417 16.21 -21.68 7.07
C CYS A 417 15.39 -21.86 8.35
N ILE A 418 14.68 -22.99 8.51
CA ILE A 418 13.71 -23.16 9.61
C ILE A 418 14.43 -23.24 10.97
N PRO A 419 15.44 -24.11 11.17
CA PRO A 419 16.18 -24.16 12.44
C PRO A 419 16.91 -22.85 12.74
N THR A 420 17.42 -22.17 11.71
CA THR A 420 18.08 -20.86 11.85
C THR A 420 17.10 -19.81 12.34
N PHE A 421 15.91 -19.74 11.73
CA PHE A 421 14.84 -18.86 12.17
C PHE A 421 14.43 -19.13 13.61
N HIS A 422 14.18 -20.39 13.98
CA HIS A 422 13.81 -20.75 15.35
C HIS A 422 14.87 -20.31 16.36
N LYS A 423 16.15 -20.56 16.07
CA LYS A 423 17.27 -20.14 16.91
C LYS A 423 17.32 -18.63 17.09
N LEU A 424 17.19 -17.88 15.99
CA LEU A 424 17.25 -16.42 16.02
C LEU A 424 16.06 -15.82 16.79
N VAL A 425 14.84 -16.34 16.58
CA VAL A 425 13.67 -15.86 17.34
C VAL A 425 13.83 -16.16 18.82
N GLN A 426 14.27 -17.37 19.20
CA GLN A 426 14.53 -17.71 20.61
C GLN A 426 15.58 -16.78 21.24
N GLN A 427 16.64 -16.47 20.50
CA GLN A 427 17.74 -15.63 20.98
C GLN A 427 17.35 -14.15 21.12
N TYR A 428 16.70 -13.58 20.10
CA TYR A 428 16.52 -12.12 20.00
C TYR A 428 15.12 -11.63 20.37
N TYR A 429 14.06 -12.40 20.11
CA TYR A 429 12.70 -12.02 20.51
C TYR A 429 12.45 -12.31 22.00
N GLY A 430 13.09 -13.34 22.55
CA GLY A 430 13.17 -13.60 24.00
C GLY A 430 11.85 -13.99 24.67
N SER A 431 10.83 -14.36 23.88
CA SER A 431 9.56 -14.89 24.40
C SER A 431 8.89 -15.85 23.41
N TYR A 432 7.89 -16.60 23.87
CA TYR A 432 7.10 -17.46 22.99
C TYR A 432 6.19 -16.64 22.08
N LEU A 433 5.99 -17.12 20.84
CA LEU A 433 4.97 -16.57 19.95
C LEU A 433 3.58 -16.85 20.53
N LYS A 434 2.69 -15.84 20.44
CA LYS A 434 1.39 -15.86 21.11
C LYS A 434 0.25 -16.04 20.11
N PRO A 435 -0.55 -17.12 20.19
CA PRO A 435 -1.76 -17.24 19.39
C PRO A 435 -2.82 -16.17 19.76
N PRO A 436 -3.88 -15.99 18.95
CA PRO A 436 -4.19 -16.71 17.71
C PRO A 436 -3.21 -16.39 16.59
N PHE A 437 -3.05 -17.32 15.65
CA PHE A 437 -2.35 -17.08 14.38
C PHE A 437 -3.37 -17.00 13.25
N ASN A 438 -3.16 -16.09 12.32
CA ASN A 438 -3.89 -16.08 11.06
C ASN A 438 -3.16 -16.99 10.06
N THR A 439 -3.43 -18.30 10.14
CA THR A 439 -2.75 -19.32 9.31
C THR A 439 -2.95 -19.06 7.81
N GLU A 440 -4.13 -18.58 7.39
CA GLU A 440 -4.44 -18.29 5.99
C GLU A 440 -3.55 -17.17 5.46
N SER A 441 -3.56 -16.00 6.09
CA SER A 441 -2.76 -14.85 5.62
C SER A 441 -1.26 -15.08 5.76
N ARG A 442 -0.80 -15.79 6.81
CA ARG A 442 0.61 -16.21 6.92
C ARG A 442 1.01 -17.16 5.80
N SER A 443 0.14 -18.10 5.43
CA SER A 443 0.37 -19.01 4.31
C SER A 443 0.39 -18.28 2.97
N MET A 444 -0.44 -17.24 2.79
CA MET A 444 -0.39 -16.39 1.58
C MET A 444 0.96 -15.68 1.44
N ALA A 445 1.56 -15.25 2.56
CA ALA A 445 2.91 -14.71 2.59
C ALA A 445 4.04 -15.77 2.44
N GLY A 446 3.69 -17.05 2.30
CA GLY A 446 4.63 -18.17 2.24
C GLY A 446 5.10 -18.70 3.60
N MET A 447 4.66 -18.10 4.72
CA MET A 447 5.05 -18.51 6.06
C MET A 447 4.15 -19.63 6.59
N THR A 448 4.53 -20.88 6.30
CA THR A 448 3.86 -22.10 6.77
C THR A 448 3.95 -22.30 8.29
N GLU A 449 3.13 -23.20 8.82
CA GLU A 449 3.03 -23.46 10.27
C GLU A 449 4.34 -23.92 10.93
N GLU A 450 5.24 -24.57 10.18
CA GLU A 450 6.56 -25.01 10.66
C GLU A 450 7.46 -23.85 11.11
N TRP A 451 7.25 -22.65 10.57
CA TRP A 451 8.02 -21.47 10.97
C TRP A 451 7.68 -21.04 12.39
N TYR A 452 6.40 -21.05 12.78
CA TYR A 452 5.95 -20.37 14.01
C TYR A 452 5.31 -21.27 15.06
N LEU A 453 4.71 -22.42 14.71
CA LEU A 453 4.11 -23.32 15.71
C LEU A 453 5.15 -23.89 16.69
N PRO A 454 6.37 -24.28 16.29
CA PRO A 454 7.38 -24.75 17.26
C PRO A 454 7.83 -23.69 18.27
N LEU A 455 7.54 -22.42 18.01
CA LEU A 455 7.91 -21.29 18.86
C LEU A 455 6.79 -20.85 19.82
N VAL A 456 5.68 -21.59 19.86
CA VAL A 456 4.62 -21.38 20.86
C VAL A 456 5.03 -21.95 22.22
N LYS A 457 4.42 -21.44 23.28
CA LYS A 457 4.62 -22.03 24.60
C LYS A 457 4.09 -23.47 24.60
N PRO A 458 4.88 -24.47 25.01
CA PRO A 458 4.40 -25.84 25.13
C PRO A 458 3.17 -25.88 26.05
N THR A 459 2.15 -26.65 25.66
CA THR A 459 1.04 -26.99 26.56
C THR A 459 1.60 -27.80 27.71
N SER A 460 1.57 -27.20 28.90
CA SER A 460 1.99 -27.80 30.17
C SER A 460 1.09 -28.93 30.62
#